data_AF-A0A3P1XZH8-F1
#
_entry.id   AF-A0A3P1XZH8-F1
#
_cell.length_a   1.000
_cell.length_b   1.000
_cell.length_c   1.000
_cell.angle_alpha   90.00
_cell.angle_beta   90.00
_cell.angle_gamma   90.00
#
_symmetry.space_group_name_H-M   'P 1'
#
loop_
_entity.id
_entity.type
_entity.pdbx_description
1 polymer ?
#
loop_
_entity_poly.entity_id
_entity_poly.type
_entity_poly.pdbx_seq_one_letter_code
_entity_poly.pdbx_strand_id
1 'polypeptide(L)'
;MTGPGHRVLNFMVLGALTRSVPAALFGLLGGAFPDTVEYLIWGSGRNRHHRRSSHWFVPWLAGFLFCFFVGAGGRVPTLSGLVGARAEAVWGCAAFWFLGCLLHVLGDACCGKVPLFVPWRKKFGLRLFEMSPRRGEMSRGEWFFVAFVTLSALGAWLSRGVVL
;
A
#
# COMPACT_ATOMS: atom_id res chain seq x y z
N MET A 1 -3.41 10.13 9.26
CA MET A 1 -4.54 9.27 8.86
C MET A 1 -4.32 8.89 7.41
N THR A 2 -4.64 7.66 7.04
CA THR A 2 -4.81 7.22 5.66
C THR A 2 -5.91 8.09 5.07
N GLY A 3 -5.55 9.02 4.21
CA GLY A 3 -6.51 9.60 3.30
C GLY A 3 -7.09 8.47 2.43
N PRO A 4 -8.37 8.56 2.02
CA PRO A 4 -8.95 7.60 1.08
C PRO A 4 -8.11 7.49 -0.21
N GLY A 5 -7.32 8.52 -0.55
CA GLY A 5 -6.45 8.54 -1.72
C GLY A 5 -5.37 7.45 -1.72
N HIS A 6 -4.69 7.21 -0.59
CA HIS A 6 -3.65 6.17 -0.52
C HIS A 6 -4.21 4.76 -0.80
N ARG A 7 -5.44 4.49 -0.35
CA ARG A 7 -6.08 3.18 -0.57
C ARG A 7 -6.47 2.98 -2.04
N VAL A 8 -7.02 4.03 -2.66
CA VAL A 8 -7.33 4.05 -4.10
C VAL A 8 -6.05 3.86 -4.91
N LEU A 9 -4.98 4.57 -4.57
CA LEU A 9 -3.68 4.44 -5.21
C LEU A 9 -3.13 3.02 -5.15
N ASN A 10 -3.14 2.39 -3.98
CA ASN A 10 -2.69 1.00 -3.83
C ASN A 10 -3.45 0.06 -4.75
N PHE A 11 -4.79 0.16 -4.77
CA PHE A 11 -5.62 -0.67 -5.63
C PHE A 11 -5.30 -0.46 -7.10
N MET A 12 -5.25 0.79 -7.55
CA MET A 12 -5.03 1.14 -8.96
C MET A 12 -3.63 0.75 -9.44
N VAL A 13 -2.59 1.08 -8.66
CA VAL A 13 -1.20 0.76 -9.00
C VAL A 13 -1.00 -0.75 -9.05
N LEU A 14 -1.43 -1.48 -8.03
CA LEU A 14 -1.24 -2.93 -7.99
C LEU A 14 -2.10 -3.64 -9.04
N GLY A 15 -3.33 -3.20 -9.26
CA GLY A 15 -4.18 -3.72 -10.32
C GLY A 15 -3.57 -3.53 -11.71
N ALA A 16 -3.06 -2.32 -12.00
CA ALA A 16 -2.41 -2.02 -13.26
C ALA A 16 -1.11 -2.81 -13.47
N LEU A 17 -0.27 -2.94 -12.42
CA LEU A 17 1.01 -3.64 -12.53
C LEU A 17 0.84 -5.15 -12.68
N THR A 18 -0.11 -5.73 -11.96
CA THR A 18 -0.24 -7.19 -11.83
C THR A 18 -1.32 -7.80 -12.70
N ARG A 19 -2.30 -7.00 -13.16
CA ARG A 19 -3.53 -7.47 -13.81
C ARG A 19 -4.29 -8.52 -12.99
N SER A 20 -4.15 -8.46 -11.66
CA SER A 20 -4.78 -9.39 -10.73
C SER A 20 -5.72 -8.65 -9.79
N VAL A 21 -7.01 -9.00 -9.85
CA VAL A 21 -8.02 -8.50 -8.90
C VAL A 21 -7.68 -8.90 -7.46
N PRO A 22 -7.30 -10.16 -7.15
CA PRO A 22 -6.82 -10.53 -5.82
C PRO A 22 -5.66 -9.66 -5.33
N ALA A 23 -4.63 -9.46 -6.14
CA ALA A 23 -3.48 -8.65 -5.76
C ALA A 23 -3.87 -7.20 -5.43
N ALA A 24 -4.73 -6.59 -6.26
CA ALA A 24 -5.23 -5.23 -6.05
C ALA A 24 -6.07 -5.10 -4.77
N LEU A 25 -6.99 -6.03 -4.52
CA LEU A 25 -7.85 -6.02 -3.34
C LEU A 25 -7.04 -6.22 -2.05
N PHE A 26 -6.14 -7.20 -2.01
CA PHE A 26 -5.31 -7.44 -0.83
C PHE A 26 -4.34 -6.27 -0.58
N GLY A 27 -3.83 -5.63 -1.64
CA GLY A 27 -3.05 -4.40 -1.52
C GLY A 27 -3.84 -3.20 -0.99
N LEU A 28 -5.12 -3.07 -1.37
CA LEU A 28 -6.02 -2.08 -0.79
C LEU A 28 -6.26 -2.33 0.70
N LEU A 29 -6.53 -3.59 1.07
CA LEU A 29 -6.75 -3.98 2.47
C LEU A 29 -5.50 -3.79 3.32
N GLY A 30 -4.34 -4.20 2.79
CA GLY A 30 -3.04 -3.99 3.42
C GLY A 30 -2.71 -2.52 3.63
N GLY A 31 -3.06 -1.65 2.68
CA GLY A 31 -2.87 -0.21 2.81
C GLY A 31 -3.61 0.42 4.00
N ALA A 32 -4.68 -0.19 4.50
CA ALA A 32 -5.40 0.28 5.69
C ALA A 32 -4.79 -0.23 7.01
N PHE A 33 -3.91 -1.24 6.97
CA PHE A 33 -3.49 -1.96 8.16
C PHE A 33 -2.56 -1.17 9.09
N PRO A 34 -1.50 -0.49 8.63
CA PRO A 34 -0.60 0.23 9.54
C PRO A 34 -1.33 1.26 10.40
N ASP A 35 -2.28 1.98 9.80
CA ASP A 35 -3.15 2.94 10.49
C ASP A 35 -4.12 2.28 11.48
N THR A 36 -4.62 1.09 11.13
CA THR A 36 -5.46 0.28 12.03
C THR A 36 -4.66 -0.18 13.25
N VAL A 37 -3.42 -0.63 13.07
CA VAL A 37 -2.53 -1.00 14.19
C VAL A 37 -2.33 0.16 15.16
N GLU A 38 -2.08 1.38 14.64
CA GLU A 38 -1.95 2.56 15.50
C GLU A 38 -3.24 2.90 16.24
N TYR A 39 -4.40 2.71 15.60
CA TYR A 39 -5.68 2.90 16.27
C TYR A 39 -5.91 1.87 17.37
N LEU A 40 -5.55 0.60 17.13
CA LEU A 40 -5.71 -0.48 18.11
C LEU A 40 -4.80 -0.28 19.34
N ILE A 41 -3.58 0.23 19.15
CA ILE A 41 -2.63 0.44 20.25
C ILE A 41 -2.94 1.74 21.02
N TRP A 42 -3.27 2.83 20.32
CA TRP A 42 -3.29 4.18 20.90
C TRP A 42 -4.68 4.84 20.94
N GLY A 43 -5.71 4.20 20.37
CA GLY A 43 -7.09 4.68 20.35
C GLY A 43 -7.23 6.12 19.83
N SER A 44 -7.97 6.95 20.56
CA SER A 44 -8.16 8.39 20.26
C SER A 44 -6.85 9.20 20.33
N GLY A 45 -5.83 8.70 21.05
CA GLY A 45 -4.51 9.32 21.17
C GLY A 45 -3.57 9.07 19.99
N ARG A 46 -3.98 8.29 18.99
CA ARG A 46 -3.11 7.82 17.90
C ARG A 46 -2.40 8.93 17.11
N ASN A 47 -3.00 10.11 16.98
CA ASN A 47 -2.40 11.20 16.21
C ASN A 47 -1.04 11.65 16.76
N ARG A 48 -0.78 11.47 18.07
CA ARG A 48 0.52 11.74 18.70
C ARG A 48 1.59 10.72 18.33
N HIS A 49 1.17 9.50 17.98
CA HIS A 49 2.03 8.35 17.68
C HIS A 49 2.03 8.00 16.19
N HIS A 50 1.26 8.72 15.38
CA HIS A 50 1.11 8.46 13.95
C HIS A 50 2.45 8.54 13.22
N ARG A 51 2.69 7.59 12.31
CA ARG A 51 3.90 7.45 11.50
C ARG A 51 5.15 7.12 12.30
N ARG A 52 5.01 6.35 13.40
CA ARG A 52 6.16 5.97 14.25
C ARG A 52 6.39 4.47 14.36
N SER A 53 5.35 3.71 14.69
CA SER A 53 5.50 2.30 15.05
C SER A 53 5.17 1.39 13.87
N SER A 54 3.89 1.25 13.55
CA SER A 54 3.42 0.44 12.42
C SER A 54 3.82 1.00 11.06
N HIS A 55 4.26 2.26 10.96
CA HIS A 55 4.81 2.83 9.72
C HIS A 55 6.30 2.55 9.51
N TRP A 56 6.84 1.56 10.23
CA TRP A 56 8.19 1.08 9.97
C TRP A 56 8.21 0.24 8.70
N PHE A 57 9.03 0.64 7.74
CA PHE A 57 9.11 0.01 6.43
C PHE A 57 9.62 -1.45 6.47
N VAL A 58 10.55 -1.76 7.37
CA VAL A 58 11.29 -3.04 7.35
C VAL A 58 10.42 -4.28 7.59
N PRO A 59 9.52 -4.34 8.59
CA PRO A 59 8.69 -5.51 8.82
C PRO A 59 7.78 -5.84 7.64
N TRP A 60 7.21 -4.82 6.99
CA TRP A 60 6.36 -5.01 5.82
C TRP A 60 7.16 -5.49 4.62
N LEU A 61 8.39 -4.98 4.44
CA LEU A 61 9.27 -5.44 3.36
C LEU A 61 9.66 -6.89 3.58
N ALA A 62 10.08 -7.25 4.79
CA ALA A 62 10.43 -8.62 5.13
C ALA A 62 9.25 -9.58 4.90
N GLY A 63 8.05 -9.20 5.35
CA GLY A 63 6.83 -9.98 5.14
C GLY A 63 6.49 -10.15 3.65
N PHE A 64 6.57 -9.07 2.86
CA PHE A 64 6.38 -9.14 1.41
C PHE A 64 7.38 -10.10 0.75
N LEU A 65 8.68 -9.93 1.01
CA LEU A 65 9.72 -10.75 0.39
C LEU A 65 9.56 -12.22 0.76
N PHE A 66 9.29 -12.53 2.03
CA PHE A 66 9.06 -13.89 2.49
C PHE A 66 7.82 -14.50 1.82
N CYS A 67 6.66 -13.86 1.95
CA CYS A 67 5.43 -14.40 1.39
C CYS A 67 5.48 -14.51 -0.14
N PHE A 68 6.13 -13.57 -0.83
CA PHE A 68 6.19 -13.56 -2.29
C PHE A 68 7.16 -14.60 -2.83
N PHE A 69 8.42 -14.59 -2.38
CA PHE A 69 9.46 -15.45 -2.95
C PHE A 69 9.44 -16.87 -2.36
N VAL A 70 9.21 -17.01 -1.06
CA VAL A 70 9.20 -18.32 -0.39
C VAL A 70 7.81 -18.95 -0.46
N GLY A 71 6.77 -18.21 -0.07
CA GLY A 71 5.40 -18.75 -0.02
C GLY A 71 4.75 -18.92 -1.39
N ALA A 72 4.74 -17.85 -2.21
CA ALA A 72 4.10 -17.83 -3.52
C ALA A 72 5.00 -18.31 -4.66
N GLY A 73 6.31 -18.50 -4.42
CA GLY A 73 7.28 -18.83 -5.47
C GLY A 73 7.38 -17.78 -6.57
N GLY A 74 7.19 -16.50 -6.23
CA GLY A 74 7.21 -15.37 -7.16
C GLY A 74 5.94 -15.20 -8.01
N ARG A 75 4.85 -15.93 -7.69
CA ARG A 75 3.60 -15.87 -8.46
C ARG A 75 2.65 -14.81 -7.91
N VAL A 76 2.02 -14.08 -8.82
CA VAL A 76 0.91 -13.19 -8.51
C VAL A 76 -0.35 -14.04 -8.25
N PRO A 77 -1.12 -13.77 -7.18
CA PRO A 77 -2.34 -14.53 -6.91
C PRO A 77 -3.37 -14.32 -8.02
N THR A 78 -4.11 -15.36 -8.39
CA THR A 78 -5.19 -15.29 -9.40
C THR A 78 -6.52 -15.75 -8.79
N LEU A 79 -7.65 -15.34 -9.38
CA LEU A 79 -8.96 -15.80 -8.93
C LEU A 79 -9.10 -17.31 -9.02
N SER A 80 -8.65 -17.91 -10.13
CA SER A 80 -8.64 -19.37 -10.30
C SER A 80 -7.76 -20.08 -9.27
N GLY A 81 -6.61 -19.49 -8.91
CA GLY A 81 -5.74 -20.02 -7.86
C GLY A 81 -6.40 -20.01 -6.49
N LEU A 82 -7.14 -18.95 -6.15
CA LEU A 82 -7.88 -18.85 -4.89
C LEU A 82 -9.08 -19.80 -4.83
N VAL A 83 -9.87 -19.87 -5.90
CA VAL A 83 -11.01 -20.80 -6.00
C VAL A 83 -10.54 -22.25 -5.89
N GLY A 84 -9.39 -22.56 -6.51
CA GLY A 84 -8.76 -23.87 -6.38
C GLY A 84 -7.99 -24.10 -5.07
N ALA A 85 -8.09 -23.18 -4.11
CA ALA A 85 -7.41 -23.25 -2.81
C ALA A 85 -5.90 -23.53 -2.88
N ARG A 86 -5.24 -23.03 -3.94
CA ARG A 86 -3.80 -23.24 -4.14
C ARG A 86 -3.01 -22.46 -3.09
N ALA A 87 -2.07 -23.14 -2.43
CA ALA A 87 -1.25 -22.54 -1.38
C ALA A 87 -0.53 -21.28 -1.88
N GLU A 88 0.00 -21.31 -3.10
CA GLU A 88 0.71 -20.19 -3.71
C GLU A 88 -0.19 -18.97 -3.90
N ALA A 89 -1.48 -19.17 -4.18
CA ALA A 89 -2.43 -18.06 -4.31
C ALA A 89 -2.74 -17.42 -2.95
N VAL A 90 -2.86 -18.23 -1.89
CA VAL A 90 -3.04 -17.72 -0.51
C VAL A 90 -1.81 -16.95 -0.05
N TRP A 91 -0.62 -17.52 -0.24
CA TRP A 91 0.65 -16.83 0.04
C TRP A 91 0.83 -15.56 -0.79
N GLY A 92 0.40 -15.59 -2.06
CA GLY A 92 0.38 -14.42 -2.93
C GLY A 92 -0.53 -13.32 -2.37
N CYS A 93 -1.72 -13.65 -1.89
CA CYS A 93 -2.61 -12.68 -1.22
C CYS A 93 -1.96 -12.07 0.02
N ALA A 94 -1.31 -12.87 0.86
CA ALA A 94 -0.56 -12.36 2.01
C ALA A 94 0.58 -11.42 1.58
N ALA A 95 1.34 -11.79 0.54
CA ALA A 95 2.39 -10.95 -0.02
C ALA A 95 1.85 -9.59 -0.48
N PHE A 96 0.79 -9.57 -1.28
CA PHE A 96 0.23 -8.31 -1.77
C PHE A 96 -0.43 -7.47 -0.67
N TRP A 97 -0.89 -8.09 0.43
CA TRP A 97 -1.29 -7.37 1.62
C TRP A 97 -0.11 -6.66 2.31
N PHE A 98 1.04 -7.33 2.45
CA PHE A 98 2.27 -6.70 2.93
C PHE A 98 2.75 -5.58 2.01
N LEU A 99 2.64 -5.78 0.68
CA LEU A 99 2.96 -4.76 -0.30
C LEU A 99 2.02 -3.55 -0.21
N GLY A 100 0.74 -3.77 0.11
CA GLY A 100 -0.21 -2.72 0.45
C GLY A 100 0.26 -1.88 1.65
N CYS A 101 0.74 -2.53 2.71
CA CYS A 101 1.31 -1.84 3.87
C CYS A 101 2.53 -0.99 3.49
N LEU A 102 3.41 -1.51 2.63
CA LEU A 102 4.58 -0.78 2.13
C LEU A 102 4.18 0.46 1.33
N LEU A 103 3.28 0.32 0.37
CA LEU A 103 2.80 1.44 -0.45
C LEU A 103 2.11 2.51 0.40
N HIS A 104 1.39 2.11 1.45
CA HIS A 104 0.85 3.07 2.41
C HIS A 104 1.94 3.87 3.13
N VAL A 105 2.99 3.20 3.65
CA VAL A 105 4.11 3.89 4.29
C VAL A 105 4.83 4.83 3.30
N LEU A 106 4.98 4.42 2.04
CA LEU A 106 5.56 5.26 0.99
C LEU A 106 4.66 6.47 0.66
N GLY A 107 3.35 6.28 0.56
CA GLY A 107 2.40 7.39 0.40
C GLY A 107 2.47 8.37 1.58
N ASP A 108 2.58 7.85 2.81
CA ASP A 108 2.78 8.69 3.99
C ASP A 108 4.12 9.42 3.99
N ALA A 109 5.16 8.85 3.37
CA ALA A 109 6.45 9.51 3.14
C ALA A 109 6.35 10.69 2.15
N CYS A 110 5.41 10.62 1.19
CA CYS A 110 5.08 11.75 0.32
C CYS A 110 4.38 12.88 1.09
N CYS A 111 3.72 12.59 2.22
CA CYS A 111 2.93 13.56 2.99
C CYS A 111 3.63 14.01 4.29
N GLY A 112 4.80 13.47 4.62
CA GLY A 112 5.54 13.77 5.85
C GLY A 112 6.58 12.71 6.15
N LYS A 113 7.19 12.76 7.34
CA LYS A 113 8.33 11.89 7.66
C LYS A 113 7.87 10.55 8.27
N VAL A 114 8.41 9.44 7.76
CA VAL A 114 8.22 8.06 8.24
C VAL A 114 9.56 7.41 8.61
N PRO A 115 9.61 6.45 9.53
CA PRO A 115 10.83 5.73 9.87
C PRO A 115 11.29 4.79 8.74
N LEU A 116 12.57 4.86 8.37
CA LEU A 116 13.13 4.05 7.28
C LEU A 116 13.62 2.68 7.79
N PHE A 117 14.85 2.61 8.31
CA PHE A 117 15.45 1.35 8.80
C PHE A 117 15.39 1.18 10.31
N VAL A 118 15.56 2.27 11.06
CA VAL A 118 15.57 2.26 12.52
C VAL A 118 14.53 3.27 13.02
N PRO A 119 13.44 2.83 13.68
CA PRO A 119 12.28 3.68 13.99
C PRO A 119 12.62 4.92 14.83
N TRP A 120 13.67 4.82 15.64
CA TRP A 120 14.11 5.83 16.60
C TRP A 120 15.29 6.70 16.11
N ARG A 121 15.80 6.53 14.88
CA ARG A 121 16.96 7.30 14.39
C ARG A 121 16.65 8.22 13.20
N LYS A 122 16.46 7.66 12.01
CA LYS A 122 16.32 8.43 10.76
C LYS A 122 14.89 8.33 10.24
N LYS A 123 14.27 9.49 10.02
CA LYS A 123 12.95 9.61 9.38
C LYS A 123 13.13 10.20 7.98
N PHE A 124 12.42 9.65 7.01
CA PHE A 124 12.45 10.03 5.59
C PHE A 124 11.08 10.51 5.13
N GLY A 125 11.04 11.47 4.21
CA GLY A 125 9.81 11.95 3.59
C GLY A 125 9.95 13.36 3.02
N LEU A 126 9.29 13.62 1.91
CA LEU A 126 9.49 14.81 1.08
C LEU A 126 8.40 15.88 1.25
N ARG A 127 7.28 15.55 1.92
CA ARG A 127 6.08 16.42 2.08
C ARG A 127 5.72 17.14 0.77
N LEU A 128 5.45 16.36 -0.27
CA LEU A 128 5.01 16.79 -1.60
C LEU A 128 3.64 17.49 -1.57
N PHE A 129 2.75 17.05 -0.67
CA PHE A 129 1.45 17.67 -0.44
C PHE A 129 0.98 17.43 1.00
N GLU A 130 0.00 18.22 1.43
CA GLU A 130 -0.64 18.07 2.75
C GLU A 130 -1.91 17.24 2.65
N MET A 131 -2.23 16.49 3.70
CA MET A 131 -3.49 15.75 3.81
C MET A 131 -4.63 16.69 4.20
N SER A 132 -5.87 16.34 3.83
CA SER A 132 -7.03 17.10 4.32
C SER A 132 -7.12 17.04 5.85
N PRO A 133 -7.41 18.16 6.54
CA PRO A 133 -7.69 18.15 7.96
C PRO A 133 -9.02 17.46 8.28
N ARG A 134 -9.92 17.31 7.28
CA ARG A 134 -11.22 16.66 7.43
C ARG A 134 -11.12 15.18 7.09
N ARG A 135 -11.61 14.35 8.00
CA ARG A 135 -11.58 12.90 7.84
C ARG A 135 -12.45 12.48 6.65
N GLY A 136 -11.89 11.68 5.75
CA GLY A 136 -12.60 11.16 4.58
C GLY A 136 -12.61 12.09 3.37
N GLU A 137 -12.06 13.31 3.50
CA GLU A 137 -11.83 14.20 2.37
C GLU A 137 -10.38 14.09 1.90
N MET A 138 -10.14 14.31 0.61
CA MET A 138 -8.79 14.46 0.06
C MET A 138 -8.49 15.95 -0.11
N SER A 139 -7.25 16.35 0.18
CA SER A 139 -6.81 17.71 -0.16
C SER A 139 -6.70 17.89 -1.69
N ARG A 140 -6.60 19.13 -2.17
CA ARG A 140 -6.37 19.38 -3.60
C ARG A 140 -5.08 18.72 -4.11
N GLY A 141 -4.02 18.75 -3.30
CA GLY A 141 -2.74 18.11 -3.64
C GLY A 141 -2.83 16.58 -3.67
N GLU A 142 -3.58 15.99 -2.72
CA GLU A 142 -3.85 14.56 -2.69
C GLU A 142 -4.68 14.14 -3.92
N TRP A 143 -5.72 14.88 -4.27
CA TRP A 143 -6.51 14.65 -5.49
C TRP A 143 -5.65 14.65 -6.75
N PHE A 144 -4.80 15.67 -6.92
CA PHE A 144 -3.92 15.76 -8.08
C PHE A 144 -2.95 14.58 -8.14
N PHE A 145 -2.34 14.22 -7.01
CA PHE A 145 -1.42 13.09 -6.94
C PHE A 145 -2.12 11.76 -7.24
N VAL A 146 -3.28 11.52 -6.64
CA VAL A 146 -4.09 10.31 -6.86
C VAL A 146 -4.49 10.20 -8.33
N ALA A 147 -5.00 11.29 -8.92
CA ALA A 147 -5.39 11.31 -10.32
C ALA A 147 -4.20 11.06 -11.26
N PHE A 148 -3.08 11.76 -11.05
CA PHE A 148 -1.88 11.63 -11.87
C PHE A 148 -1.33 10.20 -11.87
N VAL A 149 -1.15 9.60 -10.68
CA VAL A 149 -0.61 8.24 -10.56
C VAL A 149 -1.60 7.20 -11.09
N THR A 150 -2.90 7.36 -10.84
CA THR A 150 -3.93 6.44 -11.35
C THR A 150 -4.00 6.48 -12.88
N LEU A 151 -4.02 7.66 -13.48
CA LEU A 151 -4.02 7.81 -14.94
C LEU A 151 -2.73 7.28 -15.55
N SER A 152 -1.58 7.50 -14.92
CA SER A 152 -0.29 6.96 -15.37
C SER A 152 -0.26 5.44 -15.31
N ALA A 153 -0.78 4.85 -14.21
CA ALA A 153 -0.88 3.40 -14.06
C ALA A 153 -1.83 2.78 -15.09
N LEU A 154 -2.98 3.42 -15.34
CA LEU A 154 -3.93 3.00 -16.37
C LEU A 154 -3.33 3.12 -17.77
N GLY A 155 -2.66 4.23 -18.07
CA GLY A 155 -1.96 4.44 -19.35
C GLY A 155 -0.89 3.39 -19.60
N ALA A 156 -0.09 3.06 -18.58
CA ALA A 156 0.89 1.98 -18.65
C ALA A 156 0.25 0.59 -18.81
N TRP A 157 -0.93 0.37 -18.21
CA TRP A 157 -1.68 -0.87 -18.39
C TRP A 157 -2.22 -1.02 -19.82
N LEU A 158 -2.78 0.06 -20.37
CA LEU A 158 -3.31 0.15 -21.73
C LEU A 158 -2.21 0.01 -22.79
N SER A 159 -1.06 0.67 -22.61
CA SER A 159 0.05 0.60 -23.57
C SER A 159 0.64 -0.80 -23.70
N ARG A 160 0.62 -1.59 -22.62
CA ARG A 160 0.99 -3.02 -22.64
C ARG A 160 -0.02 -3.92 -23.35
N GLY A 161 -1.13 -3.38 -23.87
CA GLY A 161 -2.08 -4.07 -24.74
C GLY A 161 -2.00 -3.65 -26.21
N VAL A 162 -1.22 -2.61 -26.53
CA VAL A 162 -1.04 -2.06 -27.89
C VAL A 162 0.18 -2.67 -28.59
N VAL A 163 1.01 -3.42 -27.87
CA VAL A 163 2.07 -4.26 -28.45
C VAL A 163 1.51 -5.68 -28.65
N LEU A 164 0.66 -5.82 -29.66
CA LEU A 164 0.28 -7.09 -30.28
C LEU A 164 0.29 -6.91 -31.80
#